data_AF-A0A0S4RBT6-F1
#
_entry.id   AF-A0A0S4RBT6-F1
#
_cell.length_a   1.000
_cell.length_b   1.000
_cell.length_c   1.000
_cell.angle_alpha   90.00
_cell.angle_beta   90.00
_cell.angle_gamma   90.00
#
_symmetry.space_group_name_H-M   'P 1'
#
loop_
_entity.id
_entity.type
_entity.pdbx_description
1 polymer ?
#
loop_
_entity_poly.entity_id
_entity_poly.type
_entity_poly.pdbx_seq_one_letter_code
_entity_poly.pdbx_strand_id
1 'polypeptide(L)'
;MTISVRLDDDLFNSVDILSKSTNRSKSFYIKEALKEYLSTFDNSKYELNDDTLKSINNIEKGVNLSKKFNSVDDLMKDLNS
;
A
#
# COMPACT_ATOMS: atom_id res chain seq x y z
N MET A 1 9.63 5.38 14.02
CA MET A 1 10.08 5.11 12.64
C MET A 1 10.55 6.44 12.05
N THR A 2 11.76 6.49 11.48
CA THR A 2 12.38 7.72 10.97
C THR A 2 12.49 7.61 9.46
N ILE A 3 12.06 8.65 8.74
CA ILE A 3 12.22 8.74 7.29
C ILE A 3 13.21 9.85 6.96
N SER A 4 14.08 9.59 5.98
CA SER A 4 14.96 10.60 5.40
C SER A 4 14.45 10.90 4.00
N VAL A 5 14.18 12.18 3.72
CA VAL A 5 13.65 12.64 2.44
C VAL A 5 14.63 13.67 1.89
N ARG A 6 15.04 13.50 0.63
CA ARG A 6 15.82 14.52 -0.09
C ARG A 6 14.85 15.51 -0.70
N LEU A 7 15.08 16.79 -0.42
CA LEU A 7 14.38 17.92 -1.00
C LEU A 7 15.40 18.69 -1.84
N ASP A 8 14.96 19.28 -2.94
CA ASP A 8 15.73 20.33 -3.61
C ASP A 8 15.86 21.57 -2.71
N ASP A 9 16.83 22.42 -3.03
CA ASP A 9 17.18 23.57 -2.21
C ASP A 9 16.02 24.59 -2.10
N ASP A 10 15.27 24.79 -3.18
CA ASP A 10 14.16 25.75 -3.22
C ASP A 10 12.99 25.30 -2.32
N LEU A 11 12.64 24.02 -2.39
CA LEU A 11 11.62 23.42 -1.55
C LEU A 11 12.04 23.40 -0.08
N PHE A 12 13.30 23.07 0.20
CA PHE A 12 13.83 23.11 1.57
C PHE A 12 13.75 24.53 2.15
N ASN A 13 14.21 25.53 1.40
CA ASN A 13 14.18 26.93 1.84
C ASN A 13 12.75 27.41 2.11
N SER A 14 11.81 27.05 1.24
CA SER A 14 10.39 27.40 1.41
C SER A 14 9.79 26.78 2.68
N VAL A 15 10.09 25.50 2.96
CA VAL A 15 9.64 24.81 4.17
C VAL A 15 10.33 25.36 5.42
N ASP A 16 11.60 25.78 5.32
CA ASP A 16 12.34 26.40 6.42
C ASP A 16 11.77 27.77 6.81
N ILE A 17 11.44 28.61 5.82
CA ILE A 17 10.77 29.90 6.05
C ILE A 17 9.41 29.68 6.71
N LEU A 18 8.61 28.74 6.20
CA LEU A 18 7.31 28.40 6.77
C LEU A 18 7.41 27.89 8.20
N SER A 19 8.41 27.04 8.48
CA SER A 19 8.67 26.51 9.83
C SER A 19 9.00 27.63 10.82
N LYS A 20 9.84 28.58 10.41
CA LYS A 20 10.24 29.73 11.24
C LYS A 20 9.08 30.70 11.47
N SER A 21 8.28 30.99 10.44
CA SER A 21 7.20 31.99 10.53
C SER A 21 6.04 31.54 11.42
N THR A 22 5.78 30.23 11.51
CA THR A 22 4.67 29.66 12.28
C THR A 22 5.10 29.02 13.60
N ASN A 23 6.41 28.98 13.88
CA ASN A 23 7.00 28.30 15.00
C ASN A 23 6.60 26.81 15.10
N ARG A 24 6.49 26.14 13.95
CA ARG A 24 6.23 24.69 13.83
C ARG A 24 7.41 23.99 13.19
N SER A 25 7.61 22.71 13.50
CA SER A 25 8.71 21.94 12.90
C SER A 25 8.49 21.70 11.41
N LYS A 26 9.57 21.67 10.61
CA LYS A 26 9.52 21.25 9.19
C LYS A 26 8.81 19.91 9.01
N SER A 27 9.07 18.98 9.94
CA SER A 27 8.46 17.64 9.96
C SER A 27 6.94 17.67 10.10
N PHE A 28 6.36 18.69 10.74
CA PHE A 28 4.91 18.88 10.80
C PHE A 28 4.35 19.07 9.38
N TYR A 29 4.91 20.00 8.62
CA TYR A 29 4.46 20.32 7.26
C TYR A 29 4.62 19.16 6.29
N ILE A 30 5.77 18.48 6.33
CA ILE A 30 6.01 17.30 5.51
C ILE A 30 4.97 16.22 5.81
N LYS A 31 4.61 16.02 7.08
CA LYS A 31 3.57 15.04 7.47
C LYS A 31 2.18 15.45 6.99
N GLU A 32 1.80 16.70 7.14
CA GLU A 32 0.47 17.16 6.72
C GLU A 32 0.32 17.09 5.20
N ALA A 33 1.34 17.52 4.43
CA ALA A 33 1.34 17.40 2.97
C ALA A 33 1.25 15.92 2.52
N LEU A 34 1.97 15.01 3.18
CA LEU A 34 1.87 13.58 2.89
C LEU A 34 0.48 13.02 3.23
N LYS A 35 -0.13 13.41 4.36
CA LYS A 35 -1.49 12.98 4.71
C LYS A 35 -2.52 13.47 3.69
N GLU A 36 -2.42 14.74 3.31
CA GLU A 36 -3.30 15.33 2.30
C GLU A 36 -3.18 14.58 0.98
N TYR A 37 -1.95 14.38 0.49
CA TYR A 37 -1.71 13.62 -0.73
C TYR A 37 -2.26 12.19 -0.65
N LEU A 38 -1.97 11.47 0.44
CA LEU A 38 -2.45 10.11 0.65
C LEU A 38 -3.98 10.01 0.75
N SER A 39 -4.66 11.05 1.24
CA SER A 39 -6.14 11.08 1.27
C SER A 39 -6.77 11.11 -0.13
N THR A 40 -6.04 11.61 -1.12
CA THR A 40 -6.44 11.61 -2.52
C THR A 40 -5.88 10.44 -3.31
N PHE A 41 -4.94 9.70 -2.73
CA PHE A 41 -4.32 8.55 -3.36
C PHE A 41 -5.30 7.37 -3.29
N ASP A 42 -5.94 7.09 -4.42
CA ASP A 42 -6.79 5.91 -4.56
C ASP A 42 -5.93 4.65 -4.49
N ASN A 43 -5.95 4.01 -3.32
CA ASN A 43 -5.28 2.74 -3.06
C ASN A 43 -6.19 1.54 -3.32
N SER A 44 -7.42 1.72 -3.84
CA SER A 44 -8.37 0.63 -4.11
C SER A 44 -7.79 -0.45 -5.01
N LYS A 45 -6.89 -0.09 -5.94
CA LYS A 45 -6.15 -1.05 -6.78
C LYS A 45 -5.23 -2.01 -6.00
N TYR A 46 -4.91 -1.69 -4.75
CA TYR A 46 -4.14 -2.54 -3.84
C TYR A 46 -5.04 -3.25 -2.82
N GLU A 47 -6.33 -2.92 -2.79
CA GLU A 47 -7.30 -3.65 -1.98
C GLU A 47 -7.68 -4.95 -2.69
N LEU A 48 -7.90 -5.99 -1.89
CA LEU A 48 -8.38 -7.26 -2.42
C LEU A 48 -9.81 -7.07 -2.89
N ASN A 49 -10.09 -7.42 -4.14
CA ASN A 49 -11.45 -7.43 -4.64
C ASN A 49 -12.31 -8.50 -3.93
N ASP A 50 -13.62 -8.40 -4.08
CA ASP A 50 -14.58 -9.29 -3.43
C ASP A 50 -14.32 -10.77 -3.75
N ASP A 51 -13.91 -11.10 -4.98
CA ASP A 51 -13.62 -12.47 -5.39
C ASP A 51 -12.38 -13.03 -4.67
N THR A 52 -11.37 -12.19 -4.45
CA THR A 52 -10.15 -12.57 -3.72
C THR A 52 -10.46 -12.77 -2.24
N LEU A 53 -11.22 -11.85 -1.64
CA LEU A 53 -11.67 -11.98 -0.24
C LEU A 53 -12.53 -13.24 -0.05
N LYS A 54 -13.43 -13.53 -1.00
CA LYS A 54 -14.25 -14.75 -0.99
C LYS A 54 -13.39 -16.01 -1.09
N SER A 55 -12.36 -16.00 -1.93
CA SER A 55 -11.44 -17.13 -2.08
C SER A 55 -10.63 -17.39 -0.80
N ILE A 56 -10.16 -16.34 -0.12
CA ILE A 56 -9.49 -16.46 1.18
C ILE A 56 -10.44 -17.04 2.24
N ASN A 57 -11.66 -16.50 2.34
CA ASN A 57 -12.69 -16.99 3.26
C ASN A 57 -13.05 -18.46 3.03
N ASN A 58 -13.11 -18.88 1.76
CA ASN A 58 -13.37 -20.27 1.39
C ASN A 58 -12.27 -21.21 1.92
N ILE A 59 -11.00 -20.78 1.79
CA ILE A 59 -9.86 -21.54 2.32
C ILE A 59 -9.94 -21.66 3.84
N GLU A 60 -10.19 -20.57 4.55
CA GLU A 60 -10.29 -20.57 6.02
C GLU A 60 -11.43 -21.44 6.55
N LYS A 61 -12.56 -21.49 5.84
CA LYS A 61 -13.73 -22.30 6.20
C LYS A 61 -13.68 -23.73 5.67
N GLY A 62 -12.65 -24.07 4.89
CA GLY A 62 -12.51 -25.38 4.25
C GLY A 62 -13.59 -25.69 3.22
N VAL A 63 -14.20 -24.67 2.60
CA VAL A 63 -15.28 -24.82 1.61
C VAL A 63 -14.76 -24.48 0.21
N ASN A 64 -15.29 -25.14 -0.82
CA ASN A 64 -14.93 -24.90 -2.22
C ASN A 64 -13.42 -24.91 -2.49
N LEU A 65 -12.69 -25.78 -1.79
CA LEU A 65 -11.25 -25.97 -1.96
C LEU A 65 -10.95 -26.69 -3.27
N SER A 66 -9.79 -26.38 -3.85
CA SER A 66 -9.24 -27.20 -4.92
C SER A 66 -8.86 -28.60 -4.40
N LYS A 67 -8.77 -29.56 -5.32
CA LYS A 67 -8.18 -30.86 -5.02
C LYS A 67 -6.71 -30.70 -4.63
N LYS A 68 -6.18 -31.66 -3.86
CA LYS A 68 -4.74 -31.73 -3.59
C LYS A 68 -4.03 -32.32 -4.81
N PHE A 69 -2.88 -31.73 -5.15
CA PHE A 69 -2.03 -32.19 -6.24
C PHE A 69 -0.77 -32.84 -5.67
N ASN A 70 -0.32 -33.93 -6.31
CA ASN A 70 0.83 -34.69 -5.84
C ASN A 70 2.11 -34.37 -6.63
N SER A 71 2.01 -33.65 -7.75
CA SER A 71 3.15 -33.18 -8.54
C SER A 71 2.81 -31.90 -9.30
N VAL A 72 3.86 -31.19 -9.76
CA VAL A 72 3.71 -30.00 -10.61
C VAL A 72 3.04 -30.36 -11.95
N ASP A 73 3.38 -31.51 -12.53
CA ASP A 73 2.80 -31.96 -13.80
C ASP A 73 1.28 -32.19 -13.70
N ASP A 74 0.81 -32.74 -12.57
CA ASP A 74 -0.62 -32.95 -12.30
C ASP A 74 -1.37 -31.62 -12.14
N LEU A 75 -0.77 -30.66 -11.44
CA LEU A 75 -1.32 -29.29 -11.32
C LEU A 75 -1.40 -28.59 -12.68
N MET A 76 -0.33 -28.63 -13.45
CA MET A 76 -0.26 -27.96 -14.75
C MET A 76 -1.23 -28.57 -15.76
N LYS A 77 -1.48 -29.88 -15.69
CA LYS A 77 -2.48 -30.53 -16.53
C LYS A 77 -3.89 -30.01 -16.22
N ASP A 78 -4.24 -29.90 -14.94
CA ASP A 78 -5.57 -29.44 -14.50
C ASP A 78 -5.82 -27.96 -14.81
N LEU A 79 -4.81 -27.10 -14.65
CA LEU A 79 -4.90 -25.66 -14.96
C LEU A 79 -5.07 -25.35 -16.44
N ASN A 80 -4.55 -26.20 -17.33
CA ASN A 80 -4.61 -26.02 -18.78
C ASN A 80 -5.75 -26.82 -19.44
N SER A 81 -6.60 -27.47 -18.65
CA SER A 81 -7.76 -28.24 -19.13
C SER A 81 -9.00 -27.35 -19.29
#